data_AF-A0ABD1U5Q6-F1
#
_entry.id   AF-A0ABD1U5Q6-F1
#
_cell.length_a   1.000
_cell.length_b   1.000
_cell.length_c   1.000
_cell.angle_alpha   90.00
_cell.angle_beta   90.00
_cell.angle_gamma   90.00
#
_symmetry.space_group_name_H-M   'P 1'
#
loop_
_entity.id
_entity.type
_entity.pdbx_description
1 polymer ?
#
loop_
_entity_poly.entity_id
_entity_poly.type
_entity_poly.pdbx_seq_one_letter_code
_entity_poly.pdbx_strand_id
1 'polypeptide(L)'
;MASSMLYSANMPLSMPRMLGVRACNTNDNIAIKKREMSNEVCEAAVVAGNIPEAPPAPSKPAAPAGTPVVPSLSLCRRPRRNRRSPTLRASFQETSLSPANLVYPLFIH
;
A
#
# COMPACT_ATOMS: atom_id res chain seq x y z
N MET A 1 -8.96 -3.22 -57.72
CA MET A 1 -8.96 -1.81 -57.31
C MET A 1 -9.08 -1.74 -55.80
N ALA A 2 -8.05 -1.20 -55.16
CA ALA A 2 -8.00 -1.00 -53.72
C ALA A 2 -8.97 0.11 -53.28
N SER A 3 -9.57 -0.04 -52.11
CA SER A 3 -10.20 1.06 -51.35
C SER A 3 -10.29 0.61 -49.88
N SER A 4 -9.20 0.71 -49.13
CA SER A 4 -8.90 1.75 -48.13
C SER A 4 -9.87 1.80 -46.93
N MET A 5 -9.45 1.10 -45.87
CA MET A 5 -9.41 1.52 -44.46
C MET A 5 -10.21 2.77 -44.06
N LEU A 6 -11.14 2.61 -43.10
CA LEU A 6 -11.28 3.51 -41.94
C LEU A 6 -11.85 2.73 -40.73
N TYR A 7 -10.97 2.02 -40.00
CA TYR A 7 -11.27 1.64 -38.62
C TYR A 7 -11.16 2.92 -37.77
N SER A 8 -12.30 3.48 -37.39
CA SER A 8 -12.35 4.59 -36.43
C SER A 8 -12.06 4.04 -35.03
N ALA A 9 -10.81 4.12 -34.61
CA ALA A 9 -10.41 3.83 -33.23
C ALA A 9 -10.88 4.98 -32.33
N ASN A 10 -12.06 4.83 -31.73
CA ASN A 10 -12.49 5.66 -30.60
C ASN A 10 -11.64 5.28 -29.38
N MET A 11 -10.44 5.85 -29.27
CA MET A 11 -9.64 5.80 -28.05
C MET A 11 -10.21 6.84 -27.08
N PRO A 12 -10.81 6.45 -25.94
CA PRO A 12 -11.12 7.43 -24.92
C PRO A 12 -9.81 8.01 -24.41
N LEU A 13 -9.62 9.31 -24.61
CA LEU A 13 -8.51 10.08 -24.07
C LEU A 13 -8.44 9.83 -22.56
N SER A 14 -7.38 9.14 -22.13
CA SER A 14 -7.03 8.91 -20.73
C SER A 14 -6.77 10.27 -20.07
N MET A 15 -7.82 10.84 -19.47
CA MET A 15 -7.65 12.02 -18.63
C MET A 15 -6.91 11.61 -17.36
N PRO A 16 -5.88 12.36 -16.93
CA PRO A 16 -5.20 12.09 -15.67
C PRO A 16 -6.23 12.14 -14.55
N ARG A 17 -6.40 11.01 -13.87
CA ARG A 17 -7.30 10.87 -12.74
C ARG A 17 -6.73 11.69 -11.59
N MET A 18 -7.08 12.98 -11.51
CA MET A 18 -6.74 13.80 -10.34
C MET A 18 -7.45 13.21 -9.13
N LEU A 19 -6.67 12.65 -8.20
CA LEU A 19 -7.15 12.28 -6.88
C LEU A 19 -7.35 13.58 -6.09
N GLY A 20 -8.54 14.16 -6.17
CA GLY A 20 -8.95 15.26 -5.30
C GLY A 20 -9.17 14.73 -3.89
N VAL A 21 -8.22 14.96 -2.99
CA VAL A 21 -8.44 14.74 -1.55
C VAL A 21 -9.26 15.91 -1.02
N ARG A 22 -10.57 15.70 -0.89
CA ARG A 22 -11.43 16.63 -0.14
C ARG A 22 -11.16 16.41 1.34
N ALA A 23 -10.38 17.30 1.95
CA ALA A 23 -10.35 17.43 3.40
C ALA A 23 -11.78 17.72 3.90
N CYS A 24 -12.16 17.09 5.01
CA CYS A 24 -13.52 17.02 5.55
C CYS A 24 -14.33 18.33 5.45
N ASN A 25 -15.57 18.21 4.99
CA ASN A 25 -16.55 19.28 5.14
C ASN A 25 -16.89 19.41 6.63
N THR A 26 -16.92 20.64 7.12
CA THR A 26 -17.16 21.03 8.52
C THR A 26 -18.61 20.79 8.97
N ASN A 27 -19.21 19.63 8.71
CA ASN A 27 -20.60 19.33 9.11
C ASN A 27 -20.83 17.84 9.44
N ASP A 28 -19.82 17.12 9.92
CA ASP A 28 -20.09 15.88 10.65
C ASP A 28 -20.30 16.26 12.12
N ASN A 29 -21.52 16.03 12.64
CA ASN A 29 -21.92 16.24 14.03
C ASN A 29 -21.21 15.28 15.02
N ILE A 30 -19.95 14.95 14.76
CA ILE A 30 -19.03 14.41 15.75
C ILE A 30 -18.27 15.63 16.26
N ALA A 31 -18.58 16.06 17.48
CA ALA A 31 -17.87 17.15 18.15
C ALA A 31 -16.42 16.73 18.42
N ILE A 32 -15.58 16.71 17.39
CA ILE A 32 -14.14 16.69 17.53
C ILE A 32 -13.80 18.05 18.12
N LYS A 33 -13.63 18.12 19.45
CA LYS A 33 -13.09 19.30 20.10
C LYS A 33 -11.72 19.55 19.48
N LYS A 34 -11.64 20.51 18.55
CA LYS A 34 -10.37 21.03 18.07
C LYS A 34 -9.66 21.63 19.29
N ARG A 35 -8.75 20.87 19.89
CA ARG A 35 -7.79 21.43 20.85
C ARG A 35 -6.71 22.12 20.01
N GLU A 36 -7.03 23.31 19.53
CA GLU A 36 -6.03 24.20 18.93
C GLU A 36 -5.17 24.73 20.08
N MET A 37 -4.09 24.02 20.38
CA MET A 37 -3.11 24.37 21.38
C MET A 37 -1.78 24.54 20.65
N SER A 38 -1.04 25.61 20.93
CA SER A 38 0.26 25.81 20.29
C SER A 38 1.26 24.76 20.79
N ASN A 39 2.27 24.47 19.99
CA ASN A 39 3.25 23.41 20.31
C ASN A 39 3.92 23.67 21.66
N GLU A 40 4.22 24.94 21.98
CA GLU A 40 4.88 25.36 23.22
C GLU A 40 4.03 25.03 24.45
N VAL A 41 2.71 25.22 24.36
CA VAL A 41 1.78 24.93 25.45
C VAL A 41 1.58 23.42 25.61
N CYS A 42 1.55 22.67 24.50
CA CYS A 42 1.51 21.21 24.53
C CYS A 42 2.76 20.62 25.19
N GLU A 43 3.95 21.11 24.83
CA GLU A 43 5.22 20.66 25.42
C GLU A 43 5.28 20.97 26.92
N ALA A 44 4.90 22.19 27.32
CA ALA A 44 4.83 22.58 28.73
C ALA A 44 3.83 21.71 29.52
N ALA A 45 2.68 21.38 28.94
CA ALA A 45 1.69 20.50 29.56
C ALA A 45 2.23 19.07 29.73
N VAL A 46 2.98 18.55 28.76
CA VAL A 46 3.65 17.25 28.87
C VAL A 46 4.69 17.25 29.98
N VAL A 47 5.50 18.31 30.11
CA VAL A 47 6.48 18.48 31.20
C VAL A 47 5.77 18.57 32.57
N ALA A 48 4.61 19.21 32.63
CA ALA A 48 3.76 19.29 33.82
C ALA A 48 2.97 18.00 34.14
N GLY A 49 3.12 16.94 33.34
CA GLY A 49 2.43 15.66 33.52
C GLY A 49 0.99 15.62 32.99
N ASN A 50 0.52 16.69 32.35
CA ASN A 50 -0.83 16.82 31.78
C ASN A 50 -0.82 16.47 30.28
N ILE A 51 -0.67 15.19 29.95
CA ILE A 51 -0.59 14.72 28.55
C ILE A 51 -1.94 14.97 27.84
N PRO A 52 -1.97 15.65 26.68
CA PRO A 52 -3.20 15.88 25.95
C PRO A 52 -3.78 14.54 25.44
N GLU A 53 -5.11 14.45 25.48
CA GLU A 53 -5.85 13.28 25.00
C GLU A 53 -5.60 13.09 23.49
N ALA A 54 -5.17 11.88 23.11
CA ALA A 54 -4.86 11.57 21.72
C ALA A 54 -6.12 11.71 20.85
N PRO A 55 -6.00 12.26 19.63
CA PRO A 55 -7.10 12.26 18.67
C PRO A 55 -7.65 10.84 18.46
N PRO A 56 -8.97 10.69 18.27
CA PRO A 56 -9.55 9.39 17.96
C PRO A 56 -8.91 8.83 16.69
N ALA A 57 -8.57 7.54 16.71
CA ALA A 57 -7.98 6.89 15.55
C ALA A 57 -8.91 7.01 14.33
N PRO A 58 -8.36 7.25 13.12
CA PRO A 58 -9.16 7.33 11.92
C PRO A 58 -9.93 6.02 11.70
N SER A 59 -11.19 6.15 11.27
CA SER A 59 -12.02 4.98 10.97
C SER A 59 -11.42 4.19 9.79
N LYS A 60 -11.51 2.86 9.86
CA LYS A 60 -11.08 2.00 8.76
C LYS A 60 -12.02 2.27 7.57
N PRO A 61 -11.49 2.49 6.36
CA PRO A 61 -12.33 2.72 5.18
C PRO A 61 -13.26 1.52 4.94
N ALA A 62 -14.52 1.81 4.64
CA ALA A 62 -15.50 0.80 4.30
C ALA A 62 -15.14 0.15 2.95
N ALA A 63 -15.39 -1.16 2.83
CA ALA A 63 -15.24 -1.86 1.57
C ALA A 63 -16.25 -1.33 0.54
N PRO A 64 -15.92 -1.33 -0.76
CA PRO A 64 -16.85 -0.90 -1.79
C PRO A 64 -18.07 -1.82 -1.84
N ALA A 65 -19.22 -1.26 -2.26
CA ALA A 65 -20.47 -1.99 -2.41
C ALA A 65 -20.28 -3.22 -3.31
N GLY A 66 -20.81 -4.37 -2.89
CA GLY A 66 -20.67 -5.64 -3.61
C GLY A 66 -19.43 -6.46 -3.27
N THR A 67 -18.57 -6.02 -2.34
CA THR A 67 -17.46 -6.86 -1.86
C THR A 67 -18.02 -8.03 -1.03
N PRO A 68 -17.82 -9.30 -1.43
CA PRO A 68 -18.28 -10.43 -0.65
C PRO A 68 -17.51 -10.53 0.67
N VAL A 69 -18.23 -10.77 1.76
CA VAL A 69 -17.62 -11.02 3.07
C VAL A 69 -17.04 -12.44 3.06
N VAL A 70 -15.75 -12.56 2.76
CA VAL A 70 -15.05 -13.85 2.78
C VAL A 70 -14.46 -14.08 4.17
N PRO A 71 -14.85 -15.13 4.90
CA PRO A 71 -14.25 -15.45 6.19
C PRO A 71 -12.78 -15.85 5.99
N SER A 72 -11.93 -15.41 6.92
CA SER A 72 -10.53 -15.82 6.91
C SER A 72 -10.40 -17.32 7.19
N LEU A 73 -9.78 -18.07 6.28
CA LEU A 73 -9.49 -19.49 6.49
C LEU A 73 -8.49 -19.67 7.65
N SER A 74 -8.84 -20.48 8.65
CA SER A 74 -7.98 -20.82 9.80
C SER A 74 -6.92 -21.87 9.44
N LEU A 75 -5.98 -21.49 8.57
CA LEU A 75 -4.88 -22.35 8.16
C LEU A 75 -3.68 -22.22 9.12
N CYS A 76 -3.23 -23.33 9.71
CA CYS A 76 -2.06 -23.37 10.60
C CYS A 76 -0.76 -22.99 9.89
N ARG A 77 -0.58 -23.39 8.62
CA ARG A 77 0.63 -23.10 7.83
C ARG A 77 0.28 -22.38 6.54
N ARG A 78 1.10 -21.38 6.18
CA ARG A 78 0.95 -20.59 4.96
C ARG A 78 2.32 -20.42 4.27
N PRO A 79 2.72 -21.34 3.39
CA PRO A 79 4.01 -21.27 2.68
C PRO A 79 4.27 -19.95 1.95
N ARG A 80 3.20 -19.26 1.53
CA ARG A 80 3.27 -17.90 0.95
C ARG A 80 3.98 -16.88 1.87
N ARG A 81 3.97 -17.08 3.20
CA ARG A 81 4.66 -16.20 4.16
C ARG A 81 6.17 -16.19 3.93
N ASN A 82 6.78 -17.33 3.59
CA ASN A 82 8.21 -17.46 3.31
C ASN A 82 8.62 -16.80 1.98
N ARG A 83 7.66 -16.28 1.21
CA ARG A 83 7.89 -15.59 -0.07
C ARG A 83 7.52 -14.11 -0.06
N ARG A 84 7.17 -13.53 1.10
CA ARG A 84 6.64 -12.16 1.23
C ARG A 84 7.64 -11.06 0.85
N SER A 85 8.91 -11.24 1.20
CA SER A 85 9.97 -10.26 0.93
C SER A 85 11.20 -10.92 0.32
N PRO A 86 12.09 -10.17 -0.36
CA PRO A 86 13.36 -10.67 -0.86
C PRO A 86 14.22 -11.29 0.24
N THR A 87 14.32 -10.64 1.40
CA THR A 87 15.08 -11.13 2.56
C THR A 87 14.58 -12.50 3.04
N LEU A 88 13.26 -12.68 3.15
CA LEU A 88 12.69 -13.98 3.54
C LEU A 88 12.92 -15.05 2.47
N ARG A 89 12.85 -14.69 1.19
CA ARG A 89 13.17 -15.65 0.12
C ARG A 89 14.63 -16.10 0.18
N ALA A 90 15.55 -15.18 0.43
CA ALA A 90 16.97 -15.48 0.56
C ALA A 90 17.29 -16.33 1.80
N SER A 91 16.67 -16.06 2.95
CA SER A 91 16.92 -16.82 4.18
C SER A 91 16.47 -18.28 4.11
N PHE A 92 15.45 -18.57 3.30
CA PHE A 92 14.92 -19.93 3.07
C PHE A 92 15.37 -20.51 1.72
N GLN A 93 16.40 -19.94 1.10
CA GLN A 93 16.92 -20.44 -0.18
C GLN A 93 17.75 -21.70 0.07
N GLU A 94 17.28 -22.83 -0.45
CA GLU A 94 17.91 -24.14 -0.24
C GLU A 94 19.12 -24.37 -1.17
N THR A 95 19.18 -23.67 -2.29
CA THR A 95 20.21 -23.86 -3.33
C THR A 95 20.92 -22.54 -3.65
N SER A 96 22.25 -22.58 -3.75
CA SER A 96 23.05 -21.45 -4.20
C SER A 96 23.98 -21.91 -5.33
N LEU A 97 24.19 -21.03 -6.31
CA LEU A 97 25.20 -21.22 -7.34
C LEU A 97 26.37 -20.30 -7.04
N SER A 98 27.58 -20.85 -7.16
CA SER A 98 28.82 -20.11 -7.10
C SER A 98 29.60 -20.30 -8.41
N PRO A 99 30.58 -19.43 -8.73
CA PRO A 99 31.43 -19.62 -9.91
C PRO A 99 32.13 -20.98 -9.95
N ALA A 100 32.39 -21.61 -8.79
CA ALA A 100 32.99 -22.93 -8.70
C ALA A 100 32.10 -24.06 -9.25
N ASN A 101 30.79 -23.82 -9.40
CA ASN A 101 29.85 -24.78 -9.97
C ASN A 101 29.83 -24.75 -11.51
N LEU A 102 30.55 -23.82 -12.15
CA LEU A 102 30.49 -23.59 -13.59
C LEU A 102 31.74 -24.14 -14.28
N VAL A 103 31.52 -24.87 -15.37
CA VAL A 103 32.58 -25.31 -16.29
C VAL A 103 32.61 -24.36 -17.47
N TYR A 104 33.79 -23.84 -17.81
CA TYR A 104 33.98 -22.97 -18.97
C TYR A 104 34.61 -23.75 -20.14
N PRO A 105 33.82 -24.19 -21.14
CA PRO A 105 34.36 -24.92 -22.28
C PRO A 105 35.12 -23.99 -23.23
N LEU A 106 36.33 -24.38 -23.61
CA LEU A 106 37.20 -23.66 -24.55
C LEU A 106 37.42 -24.48 -25.81
N PHE A 107 37.33 -23.82 -26.96
CA PHE A 107 37.63 -24.40 -28.26
C PHE A 107 38.79 -23.61 -28.89
N ILE A 108 39.91 -24.29 -29.13
CA ILE A 108 41.14 -23.71 -29.67
C ILE A 108 41.42 -24.40 -31.01
N HIS A 109 41.75 -23.62 -32.03
CA HIS A 109 42.04 -24.07 -33.40
C HIS A 109 43.54 -24.02 -33.69
#